data_AF-A8G338-F1
#
_entry.id   AF-A8G338-F1
#
_cell.length_a   1.000
_cell.length_b   1.000
_cell.length_c   1.000
_cell.angle_alpha   90.00
_cell.angle_beta   90.00
_cell.angle_gamma   90.00
#
_symmetry.space_group_name_H-M   'P 1'
#
loop_
_entity.id
_entity.type
_entity.pdbx_description
1 polymer ?
#
loop_
_entity_poly.entity_id
_entity_poly.type
_entity_poly.pdbx_seq_one_letter_code
_entity_poly.pdbx_strand_id
1 'polypeptide(L)' 'MKFNQKNLEIIKKFNLSPYPEGGWFSEIVRSKNYLIRKDDQSRNFITGIYSLFEKNY' A
#
# COMPACT_ATOMS: atom_id res chain seq x y z
N MET A 1 13.40 -16.67 -0.83
CA MET A 1 12.01 -16.65 -1.34
C MET A 1 12.03 -16.91 -2.83
N LYS A 2 11.43 -18.01 -3.31
CA LYS A 2 11.13 -18.15 -4.74
C LYS A 2 9.85 -17.34 -5.00
N PHE A 3 10.00 -16.13 -5.52
CA PHE A 3 8.84 -15.33 -5.90
C PHE A 3 8.12 -16.03 -7.06
N ASN A 4 6.80 -16.09 -6.97
CA ASN A 4 5.99 -16.50 -8.11
C ASN A 4 6.19 -15.47 -9.22
N GLN A 5 6.54 -15.91 -10.43
CA GLN A 5 6.77 -15.03 -11.59
C GLN A 5 5.60 -14.05 -11.81
N LYS A 6 4.37 -14.52 -11.59
CA LYS A 6 3.15 -13.69 -11.68
C LYS A 6 3.14 -12.56 -10.64
N ASN A 7 3.66 -12.81 -9.43
CA ASN A 7 3.70 -11.80 -8.38
C ASN A 7 4.77 -10.74 -8.67
N LEU A 8 5.91 -11.12 -9.25
CA LEU A 8 6.92 -10.16 -9.72
C LEU A 8 6.36 -9.23 -10.81
N GLU A 9 5.55 -9.76 -11.72
CA GLU A 9 4.87 -8.96 -12.74
C GLU A 9 3.86 -7.98 -12.12
N ILE A 10 3.08 -8.41 -11.12
CA ILE A 10 2.15 -7.55 -10.38
C ILE A 10 2.91 -6.45 -9.64
N ILE A 11 3.98 -6.78 -8.92
CA ILE A 11 4.83 -5.82 -8.20
C ILE A 11 5.34 -4.75 -9.16
N LYS A 12 5.88 -5.14 -10.32
CA LYS A 12 6.38 -4.21 -11.32
C LYS A 12 5.25 -3.35 -11.92
N LYS A 13 4.13 -3.98 -12.30
CA LYS A 13 3.00 -3.29 -12.94
C LYS A 13 2.38 -2.20 -12.06
N PHE A 14 2.25 -2.48 -10.76
CA PHE A 14 1.65 -1.55 -9.81
C PHE A 14 2.67 -0.74 -9.00
N ASN A 15 3.96 -0.84 -9.36
CA ASN A 15 5.07 -0.19 -8.67
C ASN A 15 5.01 -0.38 -7.14
N LEU A 16 4.86 -1.64 -6.72
CA LEU A 16 4.75 -1.97 -5.31
C LEU A 16 6.14 -1.95 -4.66
N SER A 17 6.20 -1.38 -3.46
CA SER A 17 7.37 -1.38 -2.58
C SER A 17 7.18 -2.35 -1.42
N PRO A 18 8.25 -2.93 -0.86
CA PRO A 18 8.15 -3.78 0.33
C PRO A 18 7.56 -3.00 1.51
N TYR A 19 6.60 -3.60 2.21
CA TYR A 19 6.02 -3.02 3.42
C TYR A 19 6.82 -3.49 4.65
N PRO A 20 7.11 -2.61 5.65
CA PRO A 20 7.94 -2.98 6.80
C PRO A 20 7.42 -4.19 7.59
N GLU A 21 6.10 -4.37 7.63
CA GLU A 21 5.42 -5.46 8.34
C GLU A 21 5.36 -6.76 7.52
N GLY A 22 5.90 -6.76 6.29
CA GLY A 22 5.84 -7.86 5.34
C GLY A 22 4.81 -7.61 4.22
N GLY A 23 5.04 -8.25 3.07
CA GLY A 23 4.25 -8.02 1.86
C GLY A 23 4.71 -6.81 1.05
N TRP A 24 3.89 -6.40 0.09
CA TRP A 24 4.17 -5.29 -0.83
C TRP A 24 2.99 -4.33 -0.89
N PHE A 25 3.24 -3.04 -1.04
CA PHE A 25 2.21 -2.01 -1.11
C PHE A 25 2.60 -0.83 -1.98
N SER A 26 1.60 -0.05 -2.39
CA SER A 26 1.79 1.27 -2.99
C SER A 26 0.54 2.13 -2.73
N GLU A 27 0.74 3.41 -2.42
CA GLU A 27 -0.38 4.36 -2.27
C GLU A 27 -0.83 4.85 -3.65
N ILE A 28 -2.14 4.76 -3.91
CA ILE A 28 -2.75 5.13 -5.21
C ILE A 28 -3.68 6.32 -5.13
N VAL A 29 -4.20 6.61 -3.93
CA VAL A 29 -5.10 7.73 -3.71
C VAL A 29 -4.75 8.37 -2.38
N ARG A 30 -4.65 9.69 -2.38
CA ARG A 30 -4.65 10.54 -1.19
C ARG A 30 -5.53 11.75 -1.46
N SER A 31 -6.59 11.90 -0.66
CA SER A 31 -7.52 13.03 -0.80
C SER A 31 -6.79 14.37 -0.67
N LYS A 32 -7.11 15.33 -1.54
CA LYS A 32 -6.64 16.71 -1.39
C LYS A 32 -7.33 17.43 -0.22
N ASN A 33 -8.54 17.01 0.11
CA ASN A 33 -9.30 17.54 1.26
C ASN A 33 -8.84 16.87 2.56
N TYR A 34 -8.81 17.65 3.63
CA TYR A 34 -8.37 17.26 4.97
C TYR A 34 -9.39 17.65 6.03
N LEU A 35 -9.44 16.89 7.12
CA LEU A 35 -10.18 17.20 8.36
C LEU A 35 -9.19 17.34 9.52
N ILE A 36 -9.63 18.07 10.54
CA ILE A 36 -8.98 18.08 11.84
C ILE A 36 -9.67 17.02 12.70
N ARG A 37 -8.89 16.08 13.23
CA ARG A 37 -9.38 15.06 14.16
C ARG A 37 -9.49 15.63 15.58
N LYS A 38 -10.10 14.86 16.49
CA LYS A 38 -10.22 15.22 17.92
C LYS A 38 -8.88 15.39 18.64
N ASP A 39 -7.81 14.84 18.10
CA ASP A 39 -6.43 15.01 18.60
C ASP A 39 -5.69 16.19 17.95
N ASP A 40 -6.43 17.14 17.37
CA ASP A 40 -5.96 18.34 16.64
C ASP A 40 -5.05 18.05 15.44
N GLN A 41 -4.95 16.78 15.04
CA GLN A 41 -4.14 16.39 13.90
C GLN A 41 -4.90 16.55 12.58
N SER A 42 -4.29 17.24 11.63
CA SER A 42 -4.78 17.30 10.25
C SER A 42 -4.51 15.97 9.55
N ARG A 43 -5.53 15.42 8.88
CA ARG A 43 -5.44 14.20 8.08
C ARG A 43 -6.27 14.32 6.81
N ASN A 44 -5.76 13.71 5.73
CA ASN A 44 -6.53 13.54 4.49
C ASN A 44 -7.80 12.72 4.77
N PHE A 45 -8.92 13.05 4.13
CA PHE A 45 -10.20 12.35 4.33
C PHE A 45 -10.14 10.84 4.03
N ILE A 46 -9.38 10.48 3.00
CA ILE A 46 -9.24 9.10 2.53
C ILE A 46 -7.86 8.90 1.91
N THR A 47 -7.30 7.72 2.16
CA THR A 47 -6.17 7.17 1.42
C THR A 47 -6.57 5.79 0.88
N GLY A 48 -5.97 5.39 -0.23
CA GLY A 48 -6.17 4.08 -0.85
C GLY A 48 -4.83 3.48 -1.25
N ILE A 49 -4.66 2.20 -1.00
CA ILE A 49 -3.43 1.47 -1.32
C ILE A 49 -3.74 0.20 -2.11
N TYR A 50 -2.80 -0.22 -2.95
CA TYR A 50 -2.68 -1.63 -3.31
C TYR A 50 -1.87 -2.35 -2.24
N SER A 51 -2.24 -3.59 -1.95
CA SER A 51 -1.47 -4.46 -1.06
C SER A 51 -1.44 -5.89 -1.60
N LEU A 52 -0.27 -6.53 -1.53
CA LEU A 52 -0.03 -7.89 -2.00
C LEU A 52 0.67 -8.69 -0.89
N PHE A 53 0.05 -9.78 -0.49
CA PHE A 53 0.61 -10.75 0.44
C PHE A 53 0.77 -12.10 -0.25
N GLU A 54 1.91 -12.74 -0.02
CA GLU A 54 2.15 -14.11 -0.47
C GLU A 54 1.87 -15.08 0.68
N LYS A 55 1.22 -16.20 0.36
CA LYS A 55 1.06 -17.29 1.32
C LYS A 55 2.40 -18.02 1.44
N ASN A 56 3.02 -17.92 2.61
CA ASN A 56 4.18 -18.75 2.94
C ASN A 56 3.68 -20.18 3.16
N TYR A 57 3.97 -21.07 2.21
CA TYR A 57 3.78 -22.51 2.37
C TYR A 57 5.05 -23.13 2.94
#